data_AF-A0A521YYK3-F1
#
_entry.id   AF-A0A521YYK3-F1
#
_cell.length_a   1.000
_cell.length_b   1.000
_cell.length_c   1.000
_cell.angle_alpha   90.00
_cell.angle_beta   90.00
_cell.angle_gamma   90.00
#
_symmetry.space_group_name_H-M   'P 1'
#
loop_
_entity.id
_entity.type
_entity.pdbx_description
1 polymer ?
#
loop_
_entity_poly.entity_id
_entity_poly.type
_entity_poly.pdbx_seq_one_letter_code
_entity_poly.pdbx_strand_id
1 'polypeptide(L)'
;MSRDERPLAAVPRALWVLLAVALAGQIAWQHPGRPRAPAAADLPPPPSVQALRLAAFGEPEALARVAMLYLQSFDLGAGNALPYQQLDYRRLVAWLRNILALDPRSDYPLFSAARIYAEVLDPARSRIALEFVYEEFLRDPNHRWPWLAHAALVAKHRLGDLPLARRYAAAIDRYTTAPDVPLWAKQMEIFILEDMNEADAARIMLGGLLESGNIHDPAEARFLAQRLKELEARRGSR
;
A
#
# COMPACT_ATOMS: atom_id res chain seq x y z
N MET A 1 13.09 -13.27 55.66
CA MET A 1 13.17 -12.62 54.33
C MET A 1 13.64 -11.18 54.54
N SER A 2 14.95 -10.95 54.60
CA SER A 2 15.52 -9.60 54.69
C SER A 2 16.11 -9.28 53.33
N ARG A 3 15.66 -8.20 52.69
CA ARG A 3 16.25 -7.69 51.45
C ARG A 3 17.59 -7.06 51.80
N ASP A 4 18.68 -7.78 51.52
CA ASP A 4 20.04 -7.24 51.52
C ASP A 4 20.22 -6.30 50.31
N GLU A 5 19.63 -5.12 50.38
CA GLU A 5 19.93 -4.05 49.44
C GLU A 5 21.07 -3.20 50.02
N ARG A 6 22.29 -3.43 49.52
CA ARG A 6 23.48 -2.67 49.92
C ARG A 6 23.28 -1.18 49.57
N PRO A 7 23.58 -0.24 50.49
CA PRO A 7 23.42 1.18 50.23
C PRO A 7 24.34 1.61 49.07
N LEU A 8 23.81 2.43 48.15
CA LEU A 8 24.49 2.90 46.95
C LEU A 8 25.82 3.63 47.23
N ALA A 9 26.05 4.05 48.47
CA ALA A 9 27.28 4.68 48.95
C ALA A 9 28.47 3.70 49.15
N ALA A 10 28.22 2.37 49.19
CA ALA A 10 29.27 1.36 49.29
C ALA A 10 29.91 1.01 47.93
N VAL A 11 29.45 1.64 46.85
CA VAL A 11 29.99 1.42 45.50
C VAL A 11 31.26 2.25 45.31
N PRO A 12 32.40 1.64 44.95
CA PRO A 12 33.64 2.36 44.70
C PRO A 12 33.46 3.47 43.66
N ARG A 13 34.07 4.65 43.87
CA ARG A 13 33.99 5.78 42.93
C ARG A 13 34.42 5.42 41.50
N ALA A 14 35.33 4.46 41.36
CA ALA A 14 35.76 3.92 40.08
C ALA A 14 34.60 3.29 39.26
N LEU A 15 33.63 2.66 39.93
CA LEU A 15 32.46 2.05 39.29
C LEU A 15 31.50 3.12 38.76
N TRP A 16 31.35 4.24 39.46
CA TRP A 16 30.60 5.41 38.98
C TRP A 16 31.26 6.07 37.78
N VAL A 17 32.59 6.18 37.77
CA VAL A 17 33.35 6.69 36.61
C VAL A 17 33.20 5.75 35.42
N LEU A 18 33.32 4.43 35.64
CA LEU A 18 33.14 3.43 34.59
C LEU A 18 31.71 3.44 34.04
N LEU A 19 30.70 3.58 34.89
CA LEU A 19 29.31 3.74 34.49
C LEU A 19 29.11 5.02 33.68
N ALA A 20 29.66 6.15 34.12
CA ALA A 20 29.57 7.43 33.40
C ALA A 20 30.25 7.36 32.04
N VAL A 21 31.42 6.70 31.94
CA VAL A 21 32.13 6.47 30.67
C VAL A 21 31.34 5.52 29.78
N ALA A 22 30.76 4.45 30.32
CA ALA A 22 29.91 3.54 29.57
C ALA A 22 28.64 4.24 29.06
N LEU A 23 28.02 5.10 29.88
CA LEU A 23 26.85 5.88 29.49
C LEU A 23 27.20 6.93 28.43
N ALA A 24 28.33 7.64 28.59
CA ALA A 24 28.82 8.60 27.63
C ALA A 24 29.21 7.92 26.31
N GLY A 25 29.82 6.74 26.37
CA GLY A 25 30.10 5.88 25.22
C GLY A 25 28.82 5.40 24.55
N GLN A 26 27.80 5.03 25.32
CA GLN A 26 26.51 4.61 24.81
C GLN A 26 25.75 5.78 24.16
N ILE A 27 25.82 6.98 24.72
CA ILE A 27 25.25 8.20 24.15
C ILE A 27 26.00 8.61 22.88
N ALA A 28 27.34 8.58 22.89
CA ALA A 28 28.17 8.83 21.72
C ALA A 28 27.95 7.79 20.61
N TRP A 29 27.73 6.53 20.98
CA TRP A 29 27.40 5.42 20.07
C TRP A 29 25.94 5.43 19.59
N GLN A 30 25.02 6.05 20.34
CA GLN A 30 23.67 6.39 19.86
C GLN A 30 23.64 7.69 19.05
N HIS A 31 24.79 8.37 18.95
CA HIS A 31 25.01 9.57 18.15
C HIS A 31 25.62 9.39 16.74
N PRO A 32 25.71 8.21 16.08
CA PRO A 32 25.88 8.23 14.64
C PRO A 32 24.62 8.90 14.11
N GLY A 33 24.82 10.10 13.54
CA GLY A 33 23.75 10.99 13.14
C GLY A 33 22.66 10.18 12.46
N ARG A 34 21.43 10.25 13.02
CA ARG A 34 20.25 9.60 12.45
C ARG A 34 20.39 9.68 10.95
N PRO A 35 20.56 8.56 10.21
CA PRO A 35 20.68 8.62 8.77
C PRO A 35 19.52 9.47 8.33
N ARG A 36 19.83 10.62 7.71
CA ARG A 36 18.82 11.56 7.23
C ARG A 36 17.82 10.69 6.48
N ALA A 37 16.59 10.61 6.98
CA ALA A 37 15.61 9.71 6.39
C ALA A 37 15.64 9.98 4.88
N PRO A 38 15.91 8.94 4.06
CA PRO A 38 16.07 9.15 2.64
C PRO A 38 14.88 9.95 2.16
N ALA A 39 15.13 11.05 1.45
CA ALA A 39 14.01 11.88 1.00
C ALA A 39 13.10 10.98 0.15
N ALA A 40 11.78 11.17 0.23
CA ALA A 40 10.85 10.43 -0.61
C ALA A 40 11.19 10.58 -2.12
N ALA A 41 11.87 11.65 -2.51
CA ALA A 41 12.41 11.88 -3.85
C ALA A 41 13.64 11.01 -4.22
N ASP A 42 14.34 10.41 -3.26
CA ASP A 42 15.57 9.65 -3.44
C ASP A 42 15.33 8.16 -3.74
N LEU A 43 14.09 7.76 -4.07
CA LEU A 43 13.80 6.36 -4.42
C LEU A 43 14.71 5.95 -5.61
N PRO A 44 15.64 4.98 -5.42
CA PRO A 44 16.54 4.59 -6.49
C PRO A 44 15.76 3.92 -7.62
N PRO A 45 16.26 3.97 -8.87
CA PRO A 45 15.67 3.19 -9.95
C PRO A 45 15.66 1.71 -9.56
N PRO A 46 14.57 0.97 -9.85
CA PRO A 46 14.51 -0.43 -9.49
C PRO A 46 15.59 -1.22 -10.25
N PRO A 47 16.27 -2.18 -9.60
CA PRO A 47 17.14 -3.11 -10.28
C PRO A 47 16.34 -3.94 -11.30
N SER A 48 17.01 -4.42 -12.35
CA SER A 48 16.34 -5.22 -13.38
C SER A 48 15.70 -6.47 -12.78
N VAL A 49 14.60 -6.94 -13.39
CA VAL A 49 13.90 -8.16 -12.94
C VAL A 49 14.86 -9.36 -12.90
N GLN A 50 15.83 -9.42 -13.82
CA GLN A 50 16.84 -10.48 -13.86
C GLN A 50 17.80 -10.38 -12.67
N ALA A 51 18.27 -9.18 -12.32
CA ALA A 51 19.11 -8.96 -11.16
C ALA A 51 18.37 -9.32 -9.86
N LEU A 52 17.08 -8.97 -9.77
CA LEU A 52 16.23 -9.35 -8.65
C LEU A 52 16.05 -10.87 -8.57
N ARG A 53 15.80 -11.56 -9.69
CA ARG A 53 15.68 -13.04 -9.71
C ARG A 53 16.97 -13.73 -9.27
N LEU A 54 18.13 -13.19 -9.65
CA LEU A 54 19.42 -13.69 -9.19
C LEU A 54 19.61 -13.43 -7.69
N ALA A 55 19.26 -12.24 -7.21
CA ALA A 55 19.33 -11.86 -5.80
C ALA A 55 18.31 -12.60 -4.92
N ALA A 56 17.24 -13.14 -5.51
CA ALA A 56 16.23 -13.92 -4.80
C ALA A 56 16.73 -15.30 -4.37
N PHE A 57 17.86 -15.78 -4.93
CA PHE A 57 18.44 -17.10 -4.63
C PHE A 57 17.43 -18.27 -4.67
N GLY A 58 16.45 -18.19 -5.58
CA GLY A 58 15.40 -19.21 -5.75
C GLY A 58 14.06 -18.89 -5.05
N GLU A 59 13.99 -17.82 -4.26
CA GLU A 59 12.81 -17.41 -3.49
C GLU A 59 12.26 -16.05 -3.97
N PRO A 60 11.71 -15.93 -5.20
CA PRO A 60 11.28 -14.66 -5.77
C PRO A 60 10.10 -14.03 -5.02
N GLU A 61 9.21 -14.84 -4.42
CA GLU A 61 8.07 -14.38 -3.62
C GLU A 61 8.54 -13.71 -2.32
N ALA A 62 9.52 -14.29 -1.63
CA ALA A 62 10.09 -13.71 -0.42
C ALA A 62 10.76 -12.37 -0.73
N LEU A 63 11.51 -12.29 -1.84
CA LEU A 63 12.12 -11.05 -2.30
C LEU A 63 11.07 -10.00 -2.68
N ALA A 64 9.97 -10.39 -3.31
CA ALA A 64 8.86 -9.48 -3.63
C ALA A 64 8.27 -8.85 -2.35
N ARG A 65 8.07 -9.64 -1.28
CA ARG A 65 7.60 -9.14 0.02
C ARG A 65 8.61 -8.20 0.68
N VAL A 66 9.90 -8.55 0.65
CA VAL A 66 10.98 -7.68 1.16
C VAL A 66 11.04 -6.37 0.37
N ALA A 67 10.87 -6.42 -0.95
CA ALA A 67 10.84 -5.23 -1.80
C ALA A 67 9.62 -4.34 -1.51
N MET A 68 8.45 -4.93 -1.21
CA MET A 68 7.28 -4.17 -0.73
C MET A 68 7.56 -3.51 0.62
N LEU A 69 8.16 -4.22 1.58
CA LEU A 69 8.56 -3.64 2.87
C LEU A 69 9.59 -2.53 2.71
N TYR A 70 10.54 -2.71 1.79
CA TYR A 70 11.51 -1.68 1.42
C TYR A 70 10.79 -0.44 0.92
N LEU A 71 9.84 -0.58 -0.01
CA LEU A 71 9.05 0.54 -0.52
C LEU A 71 8.24 1.25 0.58
N GLN A 72 7.66 0.48 1.50
CA GLN A 72 6.96 1.02 2.70
C GLN A 72 7.90 1.69 3.69
N SER A 73 9.18 1.32 3.74
CA SER A 73 10.13 1.99 4.64
C SER A 73 10.43 3.44 4.21
N PHE A 74 10.33 3.75 2.92
CA PHE A 74 10.40 5.14 2.42
C PHE A 74 9.14 5.95 2.74
N ASP A 75 8.04 5.28 3.09
CA ASP A 75 6.81 5.88 3.58
C ASP A 75 6.88 6.15 5.10
N LEU A 76 7.38 5.18 5.86
CA LEU A 76 7.43 5.22 7.33
C LEU A 76 8.65 5.99 7.91
N GLY A 77 9.58 6.43 7.07
CA GLY A 77 10.81 7.12 7.45
C GLY A 77 10.61 8.53 8.03
N ALA A 78 10.54 8.61 9.36
CA ALA A 78 10.85 9.75 10.24
C ALA A 78 10.37 11.16 9.82
N GLY A 79 9.17 11.53 10.28
CA GLY A 79 8.79 12.94 10.49
C GLY A 79 8.30 13.73 9.27
N ASN A 80 8.10 13.10 8.12
CA ASN A 80 7.49 13.76 6.95
C ASN A 80 5.97 13.82 7.10
N ALA A 81 5.42 15.02 7.23
CA ALA A 81 3.98 15.23 7.29
C ALA A 81 3.24 14.94 5.96
N LEU A 82 3.96 14.74 4.84
CA LEU A 82 3.37 14.50 3.51
C LEU A 82 4.20 13.48 2.67
N PRO A 83 4.14 12.17 2.99
CA PRO A 83 5.04 11.13 2.46
C PRO A 83 4.85 10.79 0.97
N TYR A 84 3.61 10.75 0.47
CA TYR A 84 3.32 10.29 -0.91
C TYR A 84 3.52 11.35 -1.99
N GLN A 85 3.53 12.63 -1.61
CA GLN A 85 3.48 13.75 -2.56
C GLN A 85 4.81 14.03 -3.26
N GLN A 86 5.93 13.49 -2.75
CA GLN A 86 7.27 13.77 -3.27
C GLN A 86 7.94 12.57 -3.95
N LEU A 87 7.32 11.38 -3.92
CA LEU A 87 7.83 10.18 -4.60
C LEU A 87 7.86 10.36 -6.13
N ASP A 88 8.89 9.86 -6.79
CA ASP A 88 8.87 9.74 -8.25
C ASP A 88 7.94 8.59 -8.65
N TYR A 89 6.73 8.93 -9.09
CA TYR A 89 5.70 7.96 -9.46
C TYR A 89 6.11 7.03 -10.61
N ARG A 90 7.02 7.46 -11.47
CA ARG A 90 7.53 6.60 -12.55
C ARG A 90 8.43 5.50 -11.96
N ARG A 91 9.28 5.85 -11.00
CA ARG A 91 10.12 4.88 -10.29
C ARG A 91 9.30 3.95 -9.41
N LEU A 92 8.29 4.49 -8.73
CA LEU A 92 7.34 3.72 -7.93
C LEU A 92 6.63 2.67 -8.79
N VAL A 93 6.05 3.06 -9.92
CA VAL A 93 5.39 2.12 -10.85
C VAL A 93 6.39 1.09 -11.38
N ALA A 94 7.63 1.49 -11.69
CA ALA A 94 8.66 0.55 -12.12
C ALA A 94 9.02 -0.46 -11.02
N TRP A 95 9.09 -0.04 -9.75
CA TRP A 95 9.25 -0.94 -8.61
C TRP A 95 8.07 -1.91 -8.48
N LEU A 96 6.84 -1.41 -8.52
CA LEU A 96 5.63 -2.24 -8.41
C LEU A 96 5.54 -3.26 -9.56
N ARG A 97 5.88 -2.86 -10.80
CA ARG A 97 5.99 -3.77 -11.95
C ARG A 97 7.03 -4.87 -11.70
N ASN A 98 8.20 -4.51 -11.19
CA ASN A 98 9.26 -5.49 -10.95
C ASN A 98 8.88 -6.46 -9.83
N ILE A 99 8.23 -5.97 -8.77
CA ILE A 99 7.70 -6.79 -7.67
C ILE A 99 6.65 -7.77 -8.20
N LEU A 100 5.70 -7.29 -9.02
CA LEU A 100 4.68 -8.15 -9.63
C LEU A 100 5.26 -9.13 -10.65
N ALA A 101 6.40 -8.80 -11.29
CA ALA A 101 7.12 -9.72 -12.17
C ALA A 101 7.92 -10.81 -11.41
N LEU A 102 8.18 -10.60 -10.11
CA LEU A 102 8.73 -11.60 -9.20
C LEU A 102 7.63 -12.47 -8.61
N ASP A 103 6.51 -11.88 -8.20
CA ASP A 103 5.34 -12.56 -7.67
C ASP A 103 4.06 -12.16 -8.44
N PRO A 104 3.76 -12.83 -9.57
CA PRO A 104 2.59 -12.51 -10.40
C PRO A 104 1.25 -12.82 -9.73
N ARG A 105 1.27 -13.66 -8.68
CA ARG A 105 0.07 -14.10 -7.95
C ARG A 105 -0.29 -13.16 -6.80
N SER A 106 0.60 -12.23 -6.45
CA SER A 106 0.33 -11.26 -5.39
C SER A 106 -0.59 -10.16 -5.86
N ASP A 107 -1.71 -10.00 -5.16
CA ASP A 107 -2.62 -8.86 -5.34
C ASP A 107 -2.14 -7.59 -4.62
N TYR A 108 -1.19 -7.73 -3.69
CA TYR A 108 -0.75 -6.66 -2.81
C TYR A 108 -0.13 -5.44 -3.52
N PRO A 109 0.67 -5.58 -4.60
CA PRO A 109 1.17 -4.44 -5.36
C PRO A 109 0.04 -3.65 -6.05
N LEU A 110 -1.01 -4.33 -6.52
CA LEU A 110 -2.16 -3.70 -7.18
C LEU A 110 -3.08 -3.02 -6.17
N PHE A 111 -3.33 -3.66 -5.03
CA PHE A 111 -4.00 -3.05 -3.89
C PHE A 111 -3.31 -1.75 -3.48
N SER A 112 -2.00 -1.79 -3.28
CA SER A 112 -1.21 -0.63 -2.87
C SER A 112 -1.24 0.49 -3.92
N ALA A 113 -1.15 0.15 -5.21
CA ALA A 113 -1.26 1.11 -6.31
C ALA A 113 -2.61 1.82 -6.34
N ALA A 114 -3.71 1.08 -6.28
CA ALA A 114 -5.05 1.63 -6.40
C ALA A 114 -5.50 2.40 -5.15
N ARG A 115 -5.05 1.97 -3.95
CA ARG A 115 -5.57 2.50 -2.68
C ARG A 115 -4.64 3.48 -1.97
N ILE A 116 -3.34 3.24 -2.02
CA ILE A 116 -2.35 4.06 -1.31
C ILE A 116 -1.81 5.12 -2.26
N TYR A 117 -1.38 4.71 -3.46
CA TYR A 117 -0.67 5.60 -4.37
C TYR A 117 -1.59 6.40 -5.30
N ALA A 118 -2.80 5.93 -5.60
CA ALA A 118 -3.76 6.69 -6.41
C ALA A 118 -4.61 7.68 -5.60
N GLU A 119 -4.62 7.63 -4.27
CA GLU A 119 -5.34 8.57 -3.40
C GLU A 119 -4.51 9.82 -3.04
N VAL A 120 -3.59 10.23 -3.91
CA VAL A 120 -2.75 11.42 -3.71
C VAL A 120 -3.39 12.67 -4.29
N LEU A 121 -3.12 13.81 -3.65
CA LEU A 121 -3.71 15.13 -3.98
C LEU A 121 -3.34 15.63 -5.39
N ASP A 122 -2.23 15.13 -5.96
CA ASP A 122 -1.76 15.48 -7.30
C ASP A 122 -2.45 14.60 -8.38
N PRO A 123 -3.31 15.19 -9.24
CA PRO A 123 -4.06 14.44 -10.24
C PRO A 123 -3.17 13.72 -11.26
N ALA A 124 -2.01 14.28 -11.60
CA ALA A 124 -1.12 13.70 -12.61
C ALA A 124 -0.48 12.40 -12.10
N ARG A 125 -0.08 12.38 -10.82
CA ARG A 125 0.50 11.21 -10.17
C ARG A 125 -0.52 10.11 -9.96
N SER A 126 -1.71 10.47 -9.50
CA SER A 126 -2.81 9.54 -9.34
C SER A 126 -3.17 8.89 -10.68
N ARG A 127 -3.19 9.66 -11.78
CA ARG A 127 -3.39 9.09 -13.14
C ARG A 127 -2.30 8.07 -13.53
N ILE A 128 -1.03 8.30 -13.19
CA ILE A 128 0.06 7.34 -13.45
C ILE A 128 -0.17 6.02 -12.70
N ALA A 129 -0.57 6.09 -11.43
CA ALA A 129 -0.87 4.89 -10.64
C ALA A 129 -2.10 4.14 -11.17
N LEU A 130 -3.16 4.86 -11.54
CA LEU A 130 -4.37 4.24 -12.11
C LEU A 130 -4.11 3.59 -13.48
N GLU A 131 -3.30 4.21 -14.33
CA GLU A 131 -2.94 3.64 -15.63
C GLU A 131 -2.11 2.35 -15.46
N PHE A 132 -1.22 2.29 -14.46
CA PHE A 132 -0.54 1.05 -14.09
C PHE A 132 -1.52 -0.06 -13.69
N VAL A 133 -2.52 0.24 -12.84
CA VAL A 133 -3.55 -0.74 -12.46
C VAL A 133 -4.34 -1.22 -13.69
N TYR A 134 -4.67 -0.32 -14.62
CA TYR A 134 -5.35 -0.67 -15.86
C TYR A 134 -4.51 -1.58 -16.76
N GLU A 135 -3.23 -1.27 -16.98
CA GLU A 135 -2.31 -2.11 -17.76
C GLU A 135 -2.18 -3.53 -17.16
N GLU A 136 -2.07 -3.62 -15.84
CA GLU A 136 -1.98 -4.90 -15.15
C GLU A 136 -3.31 -5.66 -15.14
N PHE A 137 -4.44 -4.97 -15.08
CA PHE A 137 -5.75 -5.58 -15.23
C PHE A 137 -5.89 -6.28 -16.59
N LEU A 138 -5.44 -5.65 -17.68
CA LEU A 138 -5.55 -6.26 -19.02
C LEU A 138 -4.77 -7.57 -19.15
N ARG A 139 -3.78 -7.83 -18.28
CA ARG A 139 -3.02 -9.09 -18.28
C ARG A 139 -3.77 -10.23 -17.61
N ASP A 140 -4.57 -9.93 -16.60
CA ASP A 140 -5.42 -10.91 -15.92
C ASP A 140 -6.75 -10.28 -15.48
N PRO A 141 -7.68 -10.06 -16.43
CA PRO A 141 -8.92 -9.34 -16.16
C PRO A 141 -9.80 -10.02 -15.11
N ASN A 142 -9.81 -11.35 -15.10
CA ASN A 142 -10.72 -12.14 -14.26
C ASN A 142 -10.31 -12.14 -12.77
N HIS A 143 -9.03 -11.97 -12.45
CA HIS A 143 -8.58 -11.87 -11.06
C HIS A 143 -8.42 -10.42 -10.59
N ARG A 144 -8.00 -9.51 -11.49
CA ARG A 144 -7.59 -8.14 -11.12
C ARG A 144 -8.71 -7.10 -11.26
N TRP A 145 -9.93 -7.51 -11.61
CA TRP A 145 -11.07 -6.60 -11.73
C TRP A 145 -11.38 -5.79 -10.46
N PRO A 146 -11.19 -6.27 -9.21
CA PRO A 146 -11.49 -5.45 -8.03
C PRO A 146 -10.63 -4.19 -7.96
N TRP A 147 -9.38 -4.30 -8.39
CA TRP A 147 -8.43 -3.19 -8.43
C TRP A 147 -8.82 -2.15 -9.46
N LEU A 148 -9.27 -2.59 -10.63
CA LEU A 148 -9.79 -1.69 -11.65
C LEU A 148 -11.13 -1.05 -11.24
N ALA A 149 -11.98 -1.79 -10.51
CA ALA A 149 -13.23 -1.27 -9.98
C ALA A 149 -12.98 -0.12 -9.00
N HIS A 150 -12.04 -0.30 -8.08
CA HIS A 150 -11.61 0.75 -7.18
C HIS A 150 -10.99 1.94 -7.92
N ALA A 151 -10.13 1.68 -8.91
CA ALA A 151 -9.52 2.70 -9.75
C ALA A 151 -10.57 3.58 -10.47
N ALA A 152 -11.67 3.00 -10.94
CA ALA A 152 -12.77 3.74 -11.57
C ALA A 152 -13.47 4.69 -10.58
N LEU A 153 -13.69 4.26 -9.34
CA LEU A 153 -14.26 5.12 -8.30
C LEU A 153 -13.33 6.27 -7.91
N VAL A 154 -12.03 6.00 -7.78
CA VAL A 154 -11.02 7.03 -7.52
C VAL A 154 -10.99 8.04 -8.68
N ALA A 155 -11.06 7.58 -9.92
CA ALA A 155 -11.13 8.45 -11.09
C ALA A 155 -12.38 9.36 -11.08
N LYS A 156 -13.55 8.85 -10.69
CA LYS A 156 -14.78 9.64 -10.59
C LYS A 156 -14.71 10.65 -9.45
N HIS A 157 -14.44 10.19 -8.23
CA HIS A 157 -14.66 10.99 -7.02
C HIS A 157 -13.48 11.86 -6.59
N ARG A 158 -12.25 11.44 -6.92
CA ARG A 158 -11.03 12.16 -6.52
C ARG A 158 -10.44 12.96 -7.67
N LEU A 159 -10.31 12.34 -8.83
CA LEU A 159 -9.79 13.02 -10.03
C LEU A 159 -10.85 13.89 -10.73
N GLY A 160 -12.14 13.60 -10.52
CA GLY A 160 -13.22 14.24 -11.28
C GLY A 160 -13.18 13.91 -12.78
N ASP A 161 -12.46 12.85 -13.17
CA ASP A 161 -12.24 12.45 -14.56
C ASP A 161 -13.26 11.36 -14.94
N LEU A 162 -14.48 11.80 -15.23
CA LEU A 162 -15.57 10.91 -15.63
C LEU A 162 -15.25 10.08 -16.88
N PRO A 163 -14.62 10.63 -17.95
CA PRO A 163 -14.18 9.82 -19.09
C PRO A 163 -13.24 8.68 -18.68
N LEU A 164 -12.28 8.93 -17.80
CA LEU A 164 -11.36 7.91 -17.31
C LEU A 164 -12.08 6.84 -16.47
N ALA A 165 -12.99 7.26 -15.58
CA ALA A 165 -13.80 6.35 -14.78
C ALA A 165 -14.65 5.42 -15.66
N ARG A 166 -15.28 5.96 -16.70
CA ARG A 166 -16.07 5.18 -17.68
C ARG A 166 -15.20 4.22 -18.48
N ARG A 167 -14.00 4.64 -18.90
CA ARG A 167 -13.05 3.78 -19.61
C ARG A 167 -12.71 2.54 -18.77
N TYR A 168 -12.46 2.73 -17.48
CA TYR A 168 -12.17 1.62 -16.57
C TYR A 168 -13.38 0.73 -16.33
N ALA A 169 -14.56 1.30 -16.13
CA ALA A 169 -15.78 0.52 -15.93
C ALA A 169 -16.17 -0.31 -17.15
N ALA A 170 -16.13 0.29 -18.34
CA ALA A 170 -16.39 -0.41 -19.60
C ALA A 170 -15.36 -1.52 -19.87
N ALA A 171 -14.12 -1.35 -19.41
CA ALA A 171 -13.10 -2.39 -19.53
C ALA A 171 -13.40 -3.59 -18.63
N ILE A 172 -13.96 -3.39 -17.43
CA ILE A 172 -14.38 -4.51 -16.58
C ILE A 172 -15.47 -5.32 -17.28
N ASP A 173 -16.52 -4.67 -17.78
CA ASP A 173 -17.60 -5.37 -18.51
C ASP A 173 -17.07 -6.11 -19.75
N ARG A 174 -16.19 -5.47 -20.51
CA ARG A 174 -15.69 -6.01 -21.79
C ARG A 174 -14.71 -7.17 -21.62
N TYR A 175 -13.82 -7.13 -20.63
CA TYR A 175 -12.71 -8.07 -20.53
C TYR A 175 -12.89 -9.14 -19.45
N THR A 176 -13.82 -8.97 -18.51
CA THR A 176 -14.15 -10.03 -17.55
C THR A 176 -15.11 -11.04 -18.15
N THR A 177 -14.69 -12.29 -18.19
CA THR A 177 -15.48 -13.40 -18.74
C THR A 177 -15.87 -14.42 -17.69
N ALA A 178 -15.23 -14.36 -16.51
CA ALA A 178 -15.43 -15.34 -15.48
C ALA A 178 -16.81 -15.16 -14.77
N PRO A 179 -17.43 -16.27 -14.34
CA PRO A 179 -18.77 -16.28 -13.73
C PRO A 179 -18.77 -15.81 -12.27
N ASP A 180 -17.61 -15.77 -11.62
CA ASP A 180 -17.38 -15.28 -10.26
C ASP A 180 -17.38 -13.75 -10.18
N VAL A 181 -17.23 -13.05 -11.31
CA VAL A 181 -17.28 -11.59 -11.35
C VAL A 181 -18.71 -11.11 -11.09
N PRO A 182 -18.96 -10.37 -9.99
CA PRO A 182 -20.29 -9.94 -9.61
C PRO A 182 -20.96 -9.06 -10.66
N LEU A 183 -22.29 -9.14 -10.75
CA LEU A 183 -23.07 -8.36 -11.71
C LEU A 183 -22.88 -6.84 -11.53
N TRP A 184 -22.78 -6.36 -10.29
CA TRP A 184 -22.55 -4.95 -10.01
C TRP A 184 -21.23 -4.44 -10.61
N ALA A 185 -20.19 -5.29 -10.69
CA ALA A 185 -18.89 -4.92 -11.24
C ALA A 185 -18.96 -4.79 -12.77
N LYS A 186 -19.73 -5.67 -13.42
CA LYS A 186 -20.03 -5.58 -14.87
C LYS A 186 -20.89 -4.37 -15.21
N GLN A 187 -21.83 -4.02 -14.32
CA GLN A 187 -22.74 -2.87 -14.50
C GLN A 187 -22.20 -1.55 -13.93
N MET A 188 -20.91 -1.49 -13.57
CA MET A 188 -20.34 -0.34 -12.86
C MET A 188 -20.39 0.96 -13.67
N GLU A 189 -20.43 0.89 -15.01
CA GLU A 189 -20.59 2.08 -15.84
C GLU A 189 -21.90 2.83 -15.51
N ILE A 190 -22.98 2.10 -15.25
CA ILE A 190 -24.29 2.68 -14.91
C ILE A 190 -24.20 3.43 -13.58
N PHE A 191 -23.59 2.81 -12.56
CA PHE A 191 -23.38 3.43 -11.24
C PHE A 191 -22.50 4.69 -11.29
N ILE A 192 -21.54 4.73 -12.22
CA ILE A 192 -20.71 5.91 -12.45
C ILE A 192 -21.55 7.03 -13.07
N LEU A 193 -22.47 6.71 -13.98
CA LEU A 193 -23.35 7.67 -14.65
C LEU A 193 -24.50 8.17 -13.76
N GLU A 194 -25.02 7.36 -12.83
CA GLU A 194 -26.15 7.68 -11.94
C GLU A 194 -25.82 8.69 -10.81
N ASP A 195 -24.69 9.40 -10.89
CA ASP A 195 -24.22 10.36 -9.87
C ASP A 195 -24.22 9.80 -8.43
N MET A 196 -24.00 8.49 -8.27
CA MET A 196 -23.89 7.88 -6.96
C MET A 196 -22.69 8.45 -6.20
N ASN A 197 -22.88 8.75 -4.91
CA ASN A 197 -21.85 9.20 -3.97
C ASN A 197 -20.75 8.13 -3.73
N GLU A 198 -19.53 8.59 -3.42
CA GLU A 198 -18.35 7.77 -3.14
C GLU A 198 -18.61 6.73 -2.04
N ALA A 199 -19.32 7.11 -0.98
CA ALA A 199 -19.60 6.21 0.14
C ALA A 199 -20.53 5.05 -0.23
N ASP A 200 -21.52 5.30 -1.08
CA ASP A 200 -22.46 4.28 -1.54
C ASP A 200 -21.81 3.36 -2.56
N ALA A 201 -21.01 3.93 -3.47
CA ALA A 201 -20.21 3.18 -4.42
C ALA A 201 -19.20 2.25 -3.71
N ALA A 202 -18.51 2.77 -2.69
CA ALA A 202 -17.56 1.99 -1.90
C ALA A 202 -18.23 0.85 -1.14
N ARG A 203 -19.43 1.05 -0.60
CA ARG A 203 -20.18 0.01 0.11
C ARG A 203 -20.61 -1.13 -0.81
N ILE A 204 -21.16 -0.81 -1.98
CA ILE A 204 -21.54 -1.83 -2.98
C ILE A 204 -20.31 -2.63 -3.41
N MET A 205 -19.20 -1.94 -3.70
CA MET A 205 -17.96 -2.59 -4.10
C MET A 205 -17.37 -3.47 -3.00
N LEU A 206 -17.26 -2.98 -1.77
CA LEU A 206 -16.69 -3.73 -0.65
C LEU A 206 -17.56 -4.93 -0.25
N GLY A 207 -18.88 -4.75 -0.20
CA GLY A 207 -19.82 -5.84 0.09
C GLY A 207 -19.72 -6.95 -0.97
N GLY A 208 -19.74 -6.56 -2.25
CA GLY A 208 -19.63 -7.51 -3.34
C GLY A 208 -18.28 -8.21 -3.45
N LEU A 209 -17.19 -7.53 -3.08
CA LEU A 209 -15.86 -8.14 -3.04
C LEU A 209 -15.76 -9.19 -1.92
N LEU A 210 -16.30 -8.89 -0.73
CA LEU A 210 -16.35 -9.84 0.38
C LEU A 210 -17.25 -11.05 0.08
N GLU A 211 -18.37 -10.85 -0.64
CA GLU A 211 -19.25 -11.94 -1.09
C GLU A 211 -18.62 -12.82 -2.17
N SER A 212 -17.84 -12.23 -3.09
CA SER A 212 -17.19 -12.97 -4.18
C SER A 212 -16.14 -13.98 -3.71
N GLY A 213 -15.60 -13.81 -2.49
CA GLY A 213 -14.56 -14.69 -1.94
C GLY A 213 -13.20 -14.61 -2.66
N ASN A 214 -13.01 -13.66 -3.58
CA ASN A 214 -11.79 -13.50 -4.38
C ASN A 214 -10.60 -12.88 -3.62
N ILE A 215 -10.73 -12.63 -2.32
CA ILE A 215 -9.63 -12.14 -1.48
C ILE A 215 -8.90 -13.31 -0.84
N HIS A 216 -7.68 -13.58 -1.29
CA HIS A 216 -6.87 -14.70 -0.79
C HIS A 216 -6.11 -14.39 0.51
N ASP A 217 -5.87 -13.11 0.83
CA ASP A 217 -5.16 -12.72 2.05
C ASP A 217 -6.14 -12.45 3.24
N PRO A 218 -6.05 -13.20 4.35
CA PRO A 218 -6.90 -12.96 5.52
C PRO A 218 -6.65 -11.60 6.20
N ALA A 219 -5.49 -10.98 6.05
CA ALA A 219 -5.25 -9.62 6.54
C ALA A 219 -6.03 -8.59 5.72
N GLU A 220 -6.06 -8.76 4.40
CA GLU A 220 -6.79 -7.90 3.48
C GLU A 220 -8.31 -8.00 3.71
N ALA A 221 -8.84 -9.22 3.81
CA ALA A 221 -10.27 -9.44 4.08
C ALA A 221 -10.72 -8.75 5.38
N ARG A 222 -9.91 -8.84 6.44
CA ARG A 222 -10.19 -8.16 7.72
C ARG A 222 -10.18 -6.64 7.58
N PHE A 223 -9.22 -6.09 6.84
CA PHE A 223 -9.13 -4.66 6.59
C PHE A 223 -10.36 -4.15 5.82
N LEU A 224 -10.76 -4.84 4.76
CA LEU A 224 -11.92 -4.47 3.94
C LEU A 224 -13.23 -4.57 4.75
N ALA A 225 -13.38 -5.62 5.57
CA ALA A 225 -14.53 -5.78 6.46
C ALA A 225 -14.61 -4.66 7.51
N GLN A 226 -13.48 -4.28 8.12
CA GLN A 226 -13.44 -3.17 9.07
C GLN A 226 -13.87 -1.85 8.41
N ARG A 227 -13.41 -1.58 7.19
CA ARG A 227 -13.77 -0.37 6.44
C ARG A 227 -15.24 -0.34 6.04
N LEU A 228 -15.82 -1.47 5.64
CA LEU A 228 -17.25 -1.56 5.36
C LEU A 228 -18.07 -1.18 6.60
N LYS A 229 -17.71 -1.74 7.77
CA LYS A 229 -18.35 -1.43 9.05
C LYS A 229 -18.24 0.05 9.43
N GLU A 230 -17.10 0.69 9.17
CA GLU A 230 -16.91 2.13 9.39
C GLU A 230 -17.83 2.98 8.50
N LEU A 231 -18.03 2.59 7.24
CA LEU A 231 -18.93 3.28 6.31
C LEU A 231 -20.40 3.12 6.73
N GLU A 232 -20.80 1.93 7.17
CA GLU A 232 -22.15 1.65 7.67
C GLU A 232 -22.46 2.45 8.94
N ALA A 233 -21.52 2.51 9.88
CA ALA A 233 -21.67 3.27 11.12
C ALA A 233 -21.88 4.77 10.88
N ARG A 234 -21.19 5.35 9.88
CA ARG A 234 -21.36 6.77 9.50
C ARG A 234 -22.73 7.06 8.90
N ARG A 235 -23.37 6.08 8.26
CA ARG A 235 -24.71 6.22 7.69
C ARG A 235 -25.81 6.07 8.75
N GLY A 236 -25.66 5.13 9.69
CA GLY A 236 -26.60 4.96 10.81
C GLY A 236 -26.58 6.11 11.83
N SER A 237 -25.57 6.98 11.76
CA SER A 237 -25.43 8.19 12.57
C SER A 237 -26.05 9.45 11.94
N ARG A 238 -26.59 9.36 10.72
CA ARG A 238 -27.30 10.45 10.02
C ARG A 238 -28.78 10.13 9.91
#